data_AF-A0A3L7SY19-F1
#
_entry.id   AF-A0A3L7SY19-F1
#
_cell.length_a   1.000
_cell.length_b   1.000
_cell.length_c   1.000
_cell.angle_alpha   90.00
_cell.angle_beta   90.00
_cell.angle_gamma   90.00
#
_symmetry.space_group_name_H-M   'P 1'
#
loop_
_entity.id
_entity.type
_entity.pdbx_description
1 polymer ?
#
loop_
_entity_poly.entity_id
_entity_poly.type
_entity_poly.pdbx_seq_one_letter_code
_entity_poly.pdbx_strand_id
1 'polypeptide(L)'
;MSIKSIRKILVFSFILTVGIYGFSLADVLTPQPKDKSNPYTCKWTNTPPIIDGKPTDACWEKAIAIDNFHLPWLQEKDRPSLTKTKAKLLWDRDHFYYLAQMEDHDLFADVVEYDGKTWDNDVFEIFIKPSSKHAGYYEFQVNAANTFFDCFFPKKRELTENFADIVKADKFHMVAKVSLDGTLNKRDDRDKGWTVEGRIPWVDFAKTGGRPNIDEIWNFALCRYDYDIKEKGPELSTSAPLKSKTHADFHLFEDYAPMVFEGPIAPASTKGRVPPKNMKVVGSPEPPLPYKTVNAFPKLKLKNLTCILPVPDSNIMLASSMDRPYAPSSIVRFDSREDVAEAFTLLESKDTIFDMLFHPDYKKNGYLYLGCNGPGPEAKKYTRVVRYTISNKSPFTIDPKSAVTIKEWHSDGHNGAALAFGKDGMLYATSGDGTSDSDTWVSGQDMTRPLGKVLRLDVDHPDEGKQYSVPKDNPFLHIKDAVPETWAYGLRNPWRMHCDKKTGHLWVGNNGQDLWEQVYFIRKGDNYGWSV
;
A
#
# COMPACT_ATOMS: atom_id res chain seq x y z
N MET A 1 63.05 -64.41 28.03
CA MET A 1 62.99 -64.31 26.55
C MET A 1 61.53 -64.09 26.18
N SER A 2 61.08 -63.25 25.25
CA SER A 2 61.67 -62.16 24.46
C SER A 2 60.44 -61.55 23.73
N ILE A 3 59.97 -60.37 24.15
CA ILE A 3 59.97 -59.11 23.35
C ILE A 3 58.78 -58.96 22.35
N LYS A 4 57.84 -58.07 22.74
CA LYS A 4 57.24 -56.92 22.00
C LYS A 4 56.62 -57.16 20.60
N SER A 5 55.54 -56.51 20.14
CA SER A 5 54.63 -55.45 20.63
C SER A 5 53.43 -55.40 19.64
N ILE A 6 52.25 -54.80 19.89
CA ILE A 6 51.66 -54.08 21.03
C ILE A 6 50.12 -54.27 20.97
N ARG A 7 49.37 -54.14 22.08
CA ARG A 7 47.89 -54.11 22.06
C ARG A 7 47.38 -52.66 21.89
N LYS A 8 46.43 -52.44 20.97
CA LYS A 8 45.56 -51.25 20.97
C LYS A 8 44.20 -51.62 21.60
N ILE A 9 43.76 -50.86 22.60
CA ILE A 9 42.42 -50.93 23.19
C ILE A 9 41.78 -49.54 23.06
N LEU A 10 40.45 -49.52 22.93
CA LEU A 10 39.64 -48.34 22.66
C LEU A 10 39.75 -47.25 23.75
N VAL A 11 39.68 -46.00 23.32
CA VAL A 11 38.91 -44.95 24.00
C VAL A 11 38.10 -44.21 22.93
N PHE A 12 36.80 -44.05 23.14
CA PHE A 12 35.91 -43.28 22.28
C PHE A 12 36.21 -41.77 22.42
N SER A 13 36.27 -41.05 21.30
CA SER A 13 36.07 -39.60 21.30
C SER A 13 35.42 -39.18 19.98
N PHE A 14 34.23 -38.59 20.09
CA PHE A 14 33.45 -38.12 18.95
C PHE A 14 33.87 -36.66 18.69
N ILE A 15 34.68 -36.42 17.66
CA ILE A 15 35.11 -35.06 17.28
C ILE A 15 34.72 -34.76 15.84
N LEU A 16 34.01 -33.65 15.72
CA LEU A 16 33.53 -32.98 14.51
C LEU A 16 34.68 -32.75 13.52
N THR A 17 34.50 -33.11 12.24
CA THR A 17 35.40 -32.66 11.16
C THR A 17 34.60 -32.02 10.04
N VAL A 18 35.06 -30.87 9.57
CA VAL A 18 34.37 -30.01 8.59
C VAL A 18 34.43 -30.62 7.19
N GLY A 19 33.26 -30.85 6.59
CA GLY A 19 33.12 -31.17 5.16
C GLY A 19 32.77 -29.91 4.37
N ILE A 20 33.75 -29.35 3.64
CA ILE A 20 33.49 -28.28 2.68
C ILE A 20 32.81 -28.89 1.45
N TYR A 21 31.50 -28.65 1.30
CA TYR A 21 30.80 -28.91 0.05
C TYR A 21 30.50 -27.57 -0.64
N GLY A 22 31.20 -27.32 -1.74
CA GLY A 22 30.84 -26.25 -2.67
C GLY A 22 29.54 -26.61 -3.36
N PHE A 23 28.50 -25.79 -3.16
CA PHE A 23 27.28 -25.88 -3.94
C PHE A 23 27.56 -25.39 -5.37
N SER A 24 27.57 -26.30 -6.33
CA SER A 24 27.27 -25.97 -7.71
C SER A 24 25.75 -25.84 -7.83
N LEU A 25 25.25 -24.61 -8.00
CA LEU A 25 23.89 -24.42 -8.50
C LEU A 25 23.90 -24.74 -9.99
N ALA A 26 23.46 -25.95 -10.33
CA ALA A 26 22.80 -26.19 -11.60
C ALA A 26 21.30 -25.92 -11.39
N ASP A 27 20.72 -25.03 -12.19
CA ASP A 27 19.29 -24.81 -12.21
C ASP A 27 18.58 -26.11 -12.59
N VAL A 28 17.89 -26.73 -11.61
CA VAL A 28 16.95 -27.81 -11.89
C VAL A 28 15.71 -27.17 -12.51
N LEU A 29 15.72 -27.05 -13.83
CA LEU A 29 14.57 -26.67 -14.64
C LEU A 29 13.41 -27.61 -14.33
N THR A 30 12.46 -27.16 -13.51
CA THR A 30 11.14 -27.79 -13.43
C THR A 30 10.42 -27.56 -14.76
N PRO A 31 9.99 -28.63 -15.47
CA PRO A 31 9.32 -28.48 -16.75
C PRO A 31 8.01 -27.70 -16.56
N GLN A 32 7.84 -26.61 -17.31
CA GLN A 32 6.62 -25.82 -17.30
C GLN A 32 5.43 -26.67 -17.81
N PRO A 33 4.23 -26.52 -17.22
CA PRO A 33 3.14 -27.44 -17.46
C PRO A 33 2.49 -27.27 -18.84
N LYS A 34 2.25 -28.40 -19.51
CA LYS A 34 1.55 -28.49 -20.81
C LYS A 34 0.03 -28.71 -20.68
N ASP A 35 -0.51 -28.59 -19.48
CA ASP A 35 -1.92 -28.83 -19.17
C ASP A 35 -2.35 -27.90 -18.01
N LYS A 36 -3.66 -27.63 -17.91
CA LYS A 36 -4.28 -26.74 -16.91
C LYS A 36 -4.17 -27.25 -15.46
N SER A 37 -3.58 -28.42 -15.24
CA SER A 37 -3.42 -29.04 -13.92
C SER A 37 -2.39 -28.35 -13.01
N ASN A 38 -1.48 -27.53 -13.55
CA ASN A 38 -0.53 -26.71 -12.79
C ASN A 38 -0.52 -25.25 -13.31
N PRO A 39 -0.58 -24.23 -12.42
CA PRO A 39 -0.49 -22.84 -12.83
C PRO A 39 0.96 -22.37 -13.03
N TYR A 40 1.17 -21.46 -13.98
CA TYR A 40 2.37 -20.62 -14.04
C TYR A 40 2.40 -19.67 -12.84
N THR A 41 3.58 -19.19 -12.44
CA THR A 41 3.72 -18.27 -11.29
C THR A 41 4.13 -16.87 -11.73
N CYS A 42 3.25 -15.90 -11.52
CA CYS A 42 3.60 -14.49 -11.59
C CYS A 42 4.06 -14.04 -10.20
N LYS A 43 5.33 -13.62 -10.08
CA LYS A 43 5.95 -13.33 -8.77
C LYS A 43 5.92 -11.86 -8.40
N TRP A 44 5.71 -11.60 -7.12
CA TRP A 44 5.80 -10.26 -6.56
C TRP A 44 7.22 -9.68 -6.64
N THR A 45 7.34 -8.43 -7.11
CA THR A 45 8.55 -7.63 -6.97
C THR A 45 8.36 -6.45 -6.02
N ASN A 46 9.38 -6.15 -5.21
CA ASN A 46 9.47 -4.93 -4.40
C ASN A 46 10.35 -3.85 -5.05
N THR A 47 10.89 -4.15 -6.23
CA THR A 47 11.78 -3.32 -7.04
C THR A 47 11.31 -3.48 -8.48
N PRO A 48 10.37 -2.64 -8.96
CA PRO A 48 9.84 -2.76 -10.31
C PRO A 48 10.95 -2.52 -11.34
N PRO A 49 10.85 -3.12 -12.53
CA PRO A 49 11.76 -2.84 -13.64
C PRO A 49 11.67 -1.38 -14.10
N ILE A 50 12.79 -0.85 -14.56
CA ILE A 50 12.90 0.39 -15.32
C ILE A 50 12.56 0.04 -16.76
N ILE A 51 11.35 0.37 -17.19
CA ILE A 51 10.85 0.05 -18.55
C ILE A 51 11.71 0.76 -19.61
N ASP A 52 12.76 0.08 -20.06
CA ASP A 52 13.75 0.55 -21.04
C ASP A 52 13.98 -0.45 -22.18
N GLY A 53 13.34 -1.62 -22.11
CA GLY A 53 13.33 -2.64 -23.17
C GLY A 53 14.44 -3.67 -23.01
N LYS A 54 15.09 -3.76 -21.84
CA LYS A 54 16.25 -4.63 -21.62
C LYS A 54 16.01 -5.60 -20.45
N PRO A 55 16.53 -6.84 -20.55
CA PRO A 55 16.38 -7.85 -19.51
C PRO A 55 17.31 -7.64 -18.30
N THR A 56 17.84 -6.43 -18.10
CA THR A 56 18.98 -6.16 -17.21
C THR A 56 18.62 -5.89 -15.75
N ASP A 57 17.35 -5.63 -15.43
CA ASP A 57 16.95 -5.38 -14.06
C ASP A 57 16.94 -6.64 -13.19
N ALA A 58 17.53 -6.53 -12.00
CA ALA A 58 17.67 -7.62 -11.03
C ALA A 58 16.33 -8.18 -10.50
N CYS A 59 15.19 -7.57 -10.81
CA CYS A 59 13.88 -8.16 -10.54
C CYS A 59 13.61 -9.37 -11.46
N TRP A 60 14.06 -9.33 -12.71
CA TRP A 60 13.84 -10.38 -13.72
C TRP A 60 14.61 -11.67 -13.40
N GLU A 61 15.65 -11.64 -12.59
CA GLU A 61 16.36 -12.85 -12.10
C GLU A 61 15.44 -13.75 -11.25
N LYS A 62 14.43 -13.17 -10.59
CA LYS A 62 13.52 -13.90 -9.68
C LYS A 62 12.31 -14.47 -10.41
N ALA A 63 11.95 -13.89 -11.54
CA ALA A 63 10.82 -14.27 -12.37
C ALA A 63 11.03 -15.66 -12.98
N ILE A 64 9.97 -16.47 -13.04
CA ILE A 64 10.01 -17.76 -13.73
C ILE A 64 9.95 -17.50 -15.23
N ALA A 65 10.81 -18.19 -16.00
CA ALA A 65 10.81 -18.09 -17.44
C ALA A 65 9.70 -18.95 -18.07
N ILE A 66 9.09 -18.43 -19.13
CA ILE A 66 8.10 -19.06 -19.99
C ILE A 66 8.75 -19.14 -21.38
N ASP A 67 9.18 -20.33 -21.78
CA ASP A 67 9.95 -20.57 -23.02
C ASP A 67 9.37 -21.69 -23.90
N ASN A 68 8.15 -22.14 -23.61
CA ASN A 68 7.43 -23.22 -24.29
C ASN A 68 6.48 -22.72 -25.41
N PHE A 69 6.92 -21.73 -26.19
CA PHE A 69 6.14 -21.19 -27.31
C PHE A 69 6.02 -22.22 -28.45
N HIS A 70 4.78 -22.53 -28.85
CA HIS A 70 4.46 -23.61 -29.79
C HIS A 70 3.23 -23.29 -30.66
N LEU A 71 2.97 -24.17 -31.64
CA LEU A 71 1.89 -24.06 -32.62
C LEU A 71 0.84 -25.19 -32.42
N PRO A 72 -0.13 -25.02 -31.50
CA PRO A 72 -1.05 -26.11 -31.12
C PRO A 72 -2.12 -26.45 -32.19
N TRP A 73 -2.35 -25.59 -33.19
CA TRP A 73 -3.33 -25.82 -34.26
C TRP A 73 -2.84 -26.76 -35.39
N LEU A 74 -1.57 -27.21 -35.37
CA LEU A 74 -0.99 -28.01 -36.46
C LEU A 74 -1.31 -29.53 -36.41
N GLN A 75 -2.20 -29.95 -35.51
CA GLN A 75 -2.82 -31.28 -35.37
C GLN A 75 -1.93 -32.54 -35.21
N GLU A 76 -0.84 -32.71 -35.97
CA GLU A 76 -0.05 -33.98 -36.00
C GLU A 76 1.21 -33.98 -35.12
N LYS A 77 1.62 -32.81 -34.61
CA LYS A 77 2.46 -32.61 -33.42
C LYS A 77 2.38 -31.13 -33.05
N ASP A 78 2.21 -30.82 -31.77
CA ASP A 78 2.52 -29.49 -31.23
C ASP A 78 3.99 -29.20 -31.51
N ARG A 79 4.29 -28.43 -32.57
CA ARG A 79 5.67 -28.09 -32.90
C ARG A 79 6.12 -26.87 -32.10
N PRO A 80 7.35 -26.86 -31.56
CA PRO A 80 7.97 -25.64 -31.09
C PRO A 80 8.00 -24.57 -32.19
N SER A 81 8.04 -23.32 -31.76
CA SER A 81 8.38 -22.19 -32.63
C SER A 81 9.75 -22.39 -33.31
N LEU A 82 9.93 -21.86 -34.52
CA LEU A 82 11.18 -21.92 -35.28
C LEU A 82 12.27 -21.08 -34.60
N THR A 83 11.89 -19.90 -34.11
CA THR A 83 12.72 -18.99 -33.33
C THR A 83 12.34 -19.09 -31.85
N LYS A 84 13.27 -18.85 -30.92
CA LYS A 84 12.94 -18.95 -29.49
C LYS A 84 12.32 -17.65 -28.97
N THR A 85 11.25 -17.80 -28.20
CA THR A 85 10.70 -16.73 -27.36
C THR A 85 10.88 -17.13 -25.89
N LYS A 86 11.39 -16.19 -25.07
CA LYS A 86 11.52 -16.35 -23.62
C LYS A 86 10.86 -15.17 -22.92
N ALA A 87 9.70 -15.42 -22.32
CA ALA A 87 8.96 -14.43 -21.55
C ALA A 87 9.16 -14.60 -20.04
N LYS A 88 8.95 -13.53 -19.29
CA LYS A 88 8.95 -13.47 -17.83
C LYS A 88 7.82 -12.55 -17.38
N LEU A 89 7.10 -12.99 -16.35
CA LEU A 89 6.01 -12.23 -15.75
C LEU A 89 6.34 -11.90 -14.30
N LEU A 90 6.13 -10.64 -13.94
CA LEU A 90 6.19 -10.14 -12.58
C LEU A 90 4.94 -9.33 -12.29
N TRP A 91 4.66 -9.12 -11.02
CA TRP A 91 3.65 -8.16 -10.61
C TRP A 91 4.13 -7.38 -9.41
N ASP A 92 3.60 -6.20 -9.25
CA ASP A 92 3.69 -5.49 -7.99
C ASP A 92 2.34 -4.90 -7.60
N ARG A 93 2.46 -4.04 -6.62
CA ARG A 93 1.40 -3.26 -6.00
C ARG A 93 0.61 -2.42 -7.02
N ASP A 94 1.25 -1.85 -8.04
CA ASP A 94 0.68 -0.86 -8.95
C ASP A 94 0.52 -1.39 -10.39
N HIS A 95 1.30 -2.41 -10.81
CA HIS A 95 1.27 -2.95 -12.19
C HIS A 95 1.46 -4.47 -12.32
N PHE A 96 0.94 -5.00 -13.42
CA PHE A 96 1.43 -6.21 -14.07
C PHE A 96 2.67 -5.86 -14.92
N TYR A 97 3.71 -6.68 -14.89
CA TYR A 97 4.93 -6.51 -15.67
C TYR A 97 5.21 -7.71 -16.56
N TYR A 98 5.70 -7.43 -17.77
CA TYR A 98 6.15 -8.44 -18.70
C TYR A 98 7.48 -8.05 -19.33
N LEU A 99 8.27 -9.07 -19.63
CA LEU A 99 9.48 -9.00 -20.44
C LEU A 99 9.42 -10.17 -21.40
N ALA A 100 9.61 -9.95 -22.69
CA ALA A 100 9.73 -10.99 -23.70
C ALA A 100 10.97 -10.74 -24.55
N GLN A 101 11.86 -11.73 -24.59
CA GLN A 101 13.05 -11.76 -25.45
C GLN A 101 12.77 -12.74 -26.59
N MET A 102 12.91 -12.30 -27.82
CA MET A 102 12.52 -13.04 -29.02
C MET A 102 13.70 -13.11 -29.98
N GLU A 103 14.14 -14.32 -30.32
CA GLU A 103 15.00 -14.54 -31.48
C GLU A 103 14.19 -14.21 -32.74
N ASP A 104 14.76 -13.43 -33.64
CA ASP A 104 14.09 -12.95 -34.86
C ASP A 104 15.14 -12.74 -35.94
N HIS A 105 14.81 -13.00 -37.19
CA HIS A 105 15.76 -12.96 -38.31
C HIS A 105 15.49 -11.82 -39.29
N ASP A 106 14.34 -11.15 -39.21
CA ASP A 106 13.87 -10.23 -40.25
C ASP A 106 12.89 -9.19 -39.65
N LEU A 107 13.40 -8.32 -38.78
CA LEU A 107 12.60 -7.41 -37.96
C LEU A 107 11.73 -6.49 -38.83
N PHE A 108 10.42 -6.72 -38.79
CA PHE A 108 9.44 -6.03 -39.59
C PHE A 108 8.32 -5.42 -38.74
N ALA A 109 8.30 -4.09 -38.67
CA ALA A 109 7.15 -3.34 -38.20
C ALA A 109 7.03 -1.96 -38.88
N ASP A 110 6.05 -1.82 -39.77
CA ASP A 110 5.70 -0.58 -40.47
C ASP A 110 4.40 0.10 -39.93
N VAL A 111 3.62 -0.60 -39.12
CA VAL A 111 2.48 -0.04 -38.38
C VAL A 111 2.99 0.77 -37.19
N VAL A 112 2.84 2.10 -37.30
CA VAL A 112 3.27 3.09 -36.30
C VAL A 112 2.12 3.89 -35.67
N GLU A 113 0.87 3.58 -36.03
CA GLU A 113 -0.33 4.18 -35.46
C GLU A 113 -0.78 3.41 -34.20
N TYR A 114 -1.06 4.13 -33.11
CA TYR A 114 -1.64 3.56 -31.89
C TYR A 114 -3.02 2.96 -32.20
N ASP A 115 -3.30 1.76 -31.71
CA ASP A 115 -4.46 0.93 -32.08
C ASP A 115 -4.54 0.60 -33.59
N GLY A 116 -3.42 0.74 -34.29
CA GLY A 116 -3.21 0.17 -35.62
C GLY A 116 -3.21 -1.35 -35.58
N LYS A 117 -3.17 -1.97 -36.75
CA LYS A 117 -3.14 -3.44 -36.90
C LYS A 117 -1.75 -4.01 -36.60
N THR A 118 -1.33 -3.95 -35.34
CA THR A 118 0.02 -4.36 -34.93
C THR A 118 0.35 -5.82 -35.24
N TRP A 119 -0.65 -6.71 -35.38
CA TRP A 119 -0.51 -8.09 -35.84
C TRP A 119 -0.20 -8.26 -37.34
N ASP A 120 -0.25 -7.20 -38.15
CA ASP A 120 0.24 -7.23 -39.55
C ASP A 120 1.80 -7.10 -39.60
N ASN A 121 2.47 -7.14 -38.44
CA ASN A 121 3.91 -6.97 -38.19
C ASN A 121 4.42 -7.97 -37.13
N ASP A 122 5.73 -7.97 -36.86
CA ASP A 122 6.30 -8.66 -35.69
C ASP A 122 5.75 -8.07 -34.40
N VAL A 123 4.97 -8.88 -33.67
CA VAL A 123 4.25 -8.44 -32.48
C VAL A 123 4.31 -9.46 -31.37
N PHE A 124 4.42 -8.96 -30.15
CA PHE A 124 4.22 -9.72 -28.92
C PHE A 124 2.88 -9.34 -28.32
N GLU A 125 2.06 -10.35 -28.02
CA GLU A 125 0.68 -10.18 -27.58
C GLU A 125 0.47 -10.85 -26.21
N ILE A 126 -0.34 -10.23 -25.37
CA ILE A 126 -0.65 -10.66 -24.02
C ILE A 126 -2.16 -10.68 -23.87
N PHE A 127 -2.72 -11.88 -23.77
CA PHE A 127 -4.13 -12.08 -23.48
C PHE A 127 -4.31 -12.43 -22.01
N ILE A 128 -5.22 -11.72 -21.33
CA ILE A 128 -5.47 -11.93 -19.89
C ILE A 128 -6.97 -12.09 -19.64
N LYS A 129 -7.33 -13.15 -18.93
CA LYS A 129 -8.67 -13.48 -18.45
C LYS A 129 -8.68 -13.49 -16.91
N PRO A 130 -8.91 -12.33 -16.25
CA PRO A 130 -8.75 -12.20 -14.80
C PRO A 130 -9.64 -13.12 -13.98
N SER A 131 -10.95 -13.07 -14.23
CA SER A 131 -11.93 -13.75 -13.38
C SER A 131 -12.78 -14.74 -14.16
N SER A 132 -13.14 -15.85 -13.52
CA SER A 132 -14.22 -16.75 -13.96
C SER A 132 -15.62 -16.18 -13.71
N LYS A 133 -15.74 -15.13 -12.88
CA LYS A 133 -17.03 -14.46 -12.55
C LYS A 133 -17.43 -13.38 -13.55
N HIS A 134 -16.46 -12.84 -14.30
CA HIS A 134 -16.68 -11.85 -15.34
C HIS A 134 -16.51 -12.54 -16.71
N ALA A 135 -17.32 -12.19 -17.71
CA ALA A 135 -17.22 -12.82 -19.03
C ALA A 135 -16.01 -12.33 -19.83
N GLY A 136 -15.62 -11.06 -19.67
CA GLY A 136 -14.61 -10.40 -20.50
C GLY A 136 -13.16 -10.79 -20.24
N TYR A 137 -12.32 -10.43 -21.22
CA TYR A 137 -10.86 -10.61 -21.24
C TYR A 137 -10.20 -9.42 -21.94
N TYR A 138 -8.88 -9.34 -21.82
CA TYR A 138 -8.07 -8.25 -22.37
C TYR A 138 -7.06 -8.78 -23.37
N GLU A 139 -6.69 -7.90 -24.29
CA GLU A 139 -5.61 -8.05 -25.25
C GLU A 139 -4.72 -6.81 -25.16
N PHE A 140 -3.40 -7.04 -25.13
CA PHE A 140 -2.39 -6.00 -25.12
C PHE A 140 -1.29 -6.43 -26.09
N GLN A 141 -0.94 -5.58 -27.05
CA GLN A 141 0.07 -5.87 -28.04
C GLN A 141 1.15 -4.79 -28.07
N VAL A 142 2.39 -5.19 -28.38
CA VAL A 142 3.50 -4.28 -28.73
C VAL A 142 4.28 -4.86 -29.90
N ASN A 143 4.42 -4.10 -30.99
CA ASN A 143 5.19 -4.53 -32.17
C ASN A 143 6.66 -4.07 -32.09
N ALA A 144 7.51 -4.57 -33.00
CA ALA A 144 8.93 -4.23 -33.05
C ALA A 144 9.22 -2.72 -33.29
N ALA A 145 8.26 -1.96 -33.80
CA ALA A 145 8.34 -0.49 -33.92
C ALA A 145 8.03 0.26 -32.61
N ASN A 146 7.74 -0.46 -31.51
CA ASN A 146 7.24 0.08 -30.25
C ASN A 146 5.84 0.73 -30.38
N THR A 147 5.01 0.21 -31.27
CA THR A 147 3.60 0.60 -31.43
C THR A 147 2.70 -0.29 -30.59
N PHE A 148 1.61 0.28 -30.09
CA PHE A 148 0.70 -0.33 -29.13
C PHE A 148 -0.66 -0.61 -29.75
N PHE A 149 -1.30 -1.69 -29.31
CA PHE A 149 -2.73 -1.92 -29.43
C PHE A 149 -3.23 -2.46 -28.08
N ASP A 150 -4.37 -1.96 -27.60
CA ASP A 150 -5.00 -2.47 -26.39
C ASP A 150 -6.53 -2.55 -26.50
N CYS A 151 -7.10 -3.60 -25.92
CA CYS A 151 -8.53 -3.88 -26.08
C CYS A 151 -9.12 -4.66 -24.91
N PHE A 152 -10.36 -4.34 -24.55
CA PHE A 152 -11.19 -5.14 -23.67
C PHE A 152 -12.36 -5.74 -24.44
N PHE A 153 -12.42 -7.08 -24.47
CA PHE A 153 -13.55 -7.81 -25.01
C PHE A 153 -14.52 -8.16 -23.86
N PRO A 154 -15.78 -7.70 -23.88
CA PRO A 154 -16.73 -7.90 -22.77
C PRO A 154 -17.21 -9.36 -22.63
N LYS A 155 -17.02 -10.19 -23.66
CA LYS A 155 -17.37 -11.61 -23.75
C LYS A 155 -16.42 -12.28 -24.77
N LYS A 156 -16.71 -13.52 -25.18
CA LYS A 156 -16.02 -14.18 -26.30
C LYS A 156 -16.17 -13.34 -27.57
N ARG A 157 -15.05 -13.06 -28.25
CA ARG A 157 -15.04 -12.35 -29.53
C ARG A 157 -15.82 -13.16 -30.57
N GLU A 158 -16.80 -12.52 -31.19
CA GLU A 158 -17.46 -13.05 -32.38
C GLU A 158 -16.92 -12.30 -33.60
N LEU A 159 -16.54 -13.03 -34.67
CA LEU A 159 -15.94 -12.43 -35.88
C LEU A 159 -16.90 -11.49 -36.65
N THR A 160 -18.15 -11.41 -36.22
CA THR A 160 -19.22 -10.56 -36.77
C THR A 160 -19.38 -9.22 -36.05
N GLU A 161 -18.66 -8.97 -34.95
CA GLU A 161 -18.77 -7.71 -34.19
C GLU A 161 -18.02 -6.56 -34.87
N ASN A 162 -18.50 -5.32 -34.72
CA ASN A 162 -17.84 -4.15 -35.28
C ASN A 162 -16.56 -3.83 -34.50
N PHE A 163 -15.44 -4.38 -34.98
CA PHE A 163 -14.13 -4.24 -34.38
C PHE A 163 -13.73 -2.78 -34.09
N ALA A 164 -14.10 -1.83 -34.96
CA ALA A 164 -13.78 -0.41 -34.80
C ALA A 164 -14.47 0.24 -33.58
N ASP A 165 -15.62 -0.27 -33.16
CA ASP A 165 -16.34 0.23 -31.98
C ASP A 165 -15.76 -0.36 -30.68
N ILE A 166 -15.26 -1.60 -30.72
CA ILE A 166 -14.67 -2.27 -29.55
C ILE A 166 -13.32 -1.63 -29.19
N VAL A 167 -12.46 -1.40 -30.19
CA VAL A 167 -11.13 -0.80 -29.98
C VAL A 167 -11.21 0.61 -29.39
N LYS A 168 -12.20 1.41 -29.82
CA LYS A 168 -12.38 2.79 -29.33
C LYS A 168 -13.20 2.93 -28.04
N ALA A 169 -13.64 1.81 -27.45
CA ALA A 169 -14.54 1.82 -26.29
C ALA A 169 -13.84 2.23 -24.98
N ASP A 170 -12.52 2.09 -24.92
CA ASP A 170 -11.71 2.25 -23.71
C ASP A 170 -10.44 3.06 -23.98
N LYS A 171 -9.77 3.44 -22.89
CA LYS A 171 -8.43 4.03 -22.93
C LYS A 171 -7.58 3.38 -21.86
N PHE A 172 -6.53 2.71 -22.29
CA PHE A 172 -5.58 2.04 -21.42
C PHE A 172 -4.35 2.92 -21.14
N HIS A 173 -3.50 2.45 -20.23
CA HIS A 173 -2.34 3.16 -19.70
C HIS A 173 -1.10 2.26 -19.68
N MET A 174 -1.07 1.25 -20.55
CA MET A 174 0.10 0.40 -20.79
C MET A 174 1.31 1.25 -21.20
N VAL A 175 2.49 0.89 -20.70
CA VAL A 175 3.76 1.49 -21.11
C VAL A 175 4.77 0.37 -21.38
N ALA A 176 5.36 0.39 -22.56
CA ALA A 176 6.42 -0.55 -22.95
C ALA A 176 7.59 0.14 -23.65
N LYS A 177 8.72 -0.56 -23.65
CA LYS A 177 9.91 -0.25 -24.43
C LYS A 177 10.43 -1.48 -25.18
N VAL A 178 10.85 -1.25 -26.41
CA VAL A 178 11.47 -2.24 -27.30
C VAL A 178 12.96 -1.92 -27.48
N SER A 179 13.79 -2.97 -27.42
CA SER A 179 15.19 -2.93 -27.82
C SER A 179 15.42 -3.95 -28.95
N LEU A 180 16.02 -3.50 -30.05
CA LEU A 180 16.32 -4.34 -31.22
C LEU A 180 17.78 -4.81 -31.19
N ASP A 181 18.04 -6.06 -31.59
CA ASP A 181 19.37 -6.57 -31.97
C ASP A 181 19.35 -6.87 -33.47
N GLY A 182 19.28 -5.79 -34.26
CA GLY A 182 19.02 -5.81 -35.69
C GLY A 182 18.64 -4.44 -36.27
N THR A 183 18.16 -4.41 -37.52
CA THR A 183 17.73 -3.20 -38.23
C THR A 183 16.28 -3.30 -38.73
N LEU A 184 15.38 -2.60 -38.03
CA LEU A 184 13.94 -2.59 -38.34
C LEU A 184 13.64 -2.24 -39.81
N ASN A 185 12.76 -3.03 -40.42
CA ASN A 185 12.26 -2.95 -41.79
C ASN A 185 13.33 -3.15 -42.88
N LYS A 186 14.54 -3.60 -42.52
CA LYS A 186 15.61 -3.87 -43.49
C LYS A 186 15.60 -5.33 -43.94
N ARG A 187 14.57 -5.68 -44.72
CA ARG A 187 14.24 -7.05 -45.17
C ARG A 187 15.31 -7.75 -46.05
N ASP A 188 16.47 -7.13 -46.27
CA ASP A 188 17.56 -7.63 -47.11
C ASP A 188 18.81 -8.07 -46.32
N ASP A 189 18.85 -7.89 -45.00
CA ASP A 189 19.88 -8.48 -44.15
C ASP A 189 19.35 -9.59 -43.23
N ARG A 190 19.83 -9.65 -41.99
CA ARG A 190 19.47 -10.71 -41.05
C ARG A 190 19.75 -10.26 -39.62
N ASP A 191 18.68 -10.21 -38.86
CA ASP A 191 18.68 -9.80 -37.47
C ASP A 191 18.97 -10.97 -36.52
N LYS A 192 19.06 -10.66 -35.22
CA LYS A 192 19.15 -11.66 -34.16
C LYS A 192 17.91 -11.73 -33.28
N GLY A 193 17.18 -10.63 -33.16
CA GLY A 193 16.01 -10.58 -32.30
C GLY A 193 15.63 -9.20 -31.80
N TRP A 194 14.63 -9.21 -30.93
CA TRP A 194 14.19 -8.03 -30.20
C TRP A 194 13.73 -8.40 -28.79
N THR A 195 13.65 -7.40 -27.93
CA THR A 195 13.12 -7.52 -26.58
C THR A 195 12.05 -6.47 -26.40
N VAL A 196 10.91 -6.85 -25.82
CA VAL A 196 9.93 -5.92 -25.28
C VAL A 196 9.85 -6.07 -23.77
N GLU A 197 9.81 -4.95 -23.08
CA GLU A 197 9.57 -4.86 -21.65
C GLU A 197 8.44 -3.87 -21.41
N GLY A 198 7.50 -4.20 -20.51
CA GLY A 198 6.36 -3.33 -20.28
C GLY A 198 5.67 -3.53 -18.94
N ARG A 199 4.79 -2.57 -18.64
CA ARG A 199 3.91 -2.54 -17.47
C ARG A 199 2.50 -2.13 -17.85
N ILE A 200 1.52 -2.74 -17.20
CA ILE A 200 0.09 -2.44 -17.34
C ILE A 200 -0.45 -2.12 -15.94
N PRO A 201 -0.93 -0.90 -15.66
CA PRO A 201 -1.42 -0.53 -14.34
C PRO A 201 -2.77 -1.18 -14.03
N TRP A 202 -3.02 -1.51 -12.76
CA TRP A 202 -4.23 -2.27 -12.38
C TRP A 202 -5.57 -1.57 -12.66
N VAL A 203 -5.56 -0.25 -12.89
CA VAL A 203 -6.74 0.52 -13.31
C VAL A 203 -7.30 0.04 -14.66
N ASP A 204 -6.43 -0.45 -15.54
CA ASP A 204 -6.80 -0.97 -16.86
C ASP A 204 -7.64 -2.27 -16.75
N PHE A 205 -7.48 -3.01 -15.65
CA PHE A 205 -8.25 -4.23 -15.36
C PHE A 205 -9.56 -3.97 -14.59
N ALA A 206 -9.92 -2.71 -14.32
CA ALA A 206 -11.04 -2.35 -13.43
C ALA A 206 -12.38 -3.00 -13.82
N LYS A 207 -12.68 -3.18 -15.11
CA LYS A 207 -13.92 -3.82 -15.60
C LYS A 207 -14.10 -5.29 -15.19
N THR A 208 -13.05 -5.95 -14.73
CA THR A 208 -13.06 -7.37 -14.30
C THR A 208 -12.64 -7.60 -12.85
N GLY A 209 -12.45 -6.52 -12.08
CA GLY A 209 -12.09 -6.57 -10.66
C GLY A 209 -10.82 -5.79 -10.29
N GLY A 210 -10.02 -5.35 -11.27
CA GLY A 210 -8.75 -4.65 -11.02
C GLY A 210 -7.62 -5.61 -10.64
N ARG A 211 -6.79 -5.24 -9.65
CA ARG A 211 -5.60 -5.99 -9.22
C ARG A 211 -5.96 -7.38 -8.65
N PRO A 212 -5.20 -8.45 -8.97
CA PRO A 212 -5.36 -9.76 -8.33
C PRO A 212 -5.08 -9.73 -6.82
N ASN A 213 -5.72 -10.63 -6.09
CA ASN A 213 -5.30 -10.99 -4.74
C ASN A 213 -4.06 -11.90 -4.78
N ILE A 214 -3.35 -12.00 -3.66
CA ILE A 214 -2.33 -13.03 -3.46
C ILE A 214 -2.99 -14.41 -3.58
N ASP A 215 -2.30 -15.33 -4.25
CA ASP A 215 -2.74 -16.69 -4.58
C ASP A 215 -3.99 -16.75 -5.48
N GLU A 216 -4.44 -15.62 -6.04
CA GLU A 216 -5.49 -15.61 -7.05
C GLU A 216 -4.99 -16.23 -8.36
N ILE A 217 -5.85 -17.01 -9.03
CA ILE A 217 -5.55 -17.65 -10.30
C ILE A 217 -6.33 -16.95 -11.40
N TRP A 218 -5.61 -16.31 -12.32
CA TRP A 218 -6.15 -15.80 -13.59
C TRP A 218 -5.80 -16.80 -14.70
N ASN A 219 -6.38 -16.66 -15.89
CA ASN A 219 -5.88 -17.38 -17.06
C ASN A 219 -5.27 -16.40 -18.07
N PHE A 220 -4.24 -16.81 -18.81
CA PHE A 220 -3.54 -15.98 -19.79
C PHE A 220 -3.06 -16.79 -21.00
N ALA A 221 -2.71 -16.06 -22.07
CA ALA A 221 -1.87 -16.56 -23.14
C ALA A 221 -0.86 -15.47 -23.51
N LEU A 222 0.41 -15.84 -23.68
CA LEU A 222 1.40 -15.01 -24.35
C LEU A 222 1.52 -15.53 -25.77
N CYS A 223 1.45 -14.64 -26.74
CA CYS A 223 1.41 -14.98 -28.16
C CYS A 223 2.40 -14.11 -28.93
N ARG A 224 2.79 -14.57 -30.13
CA ARG A 224 3.71 -13.87 -31.02
C ARG A 224 3.34 -14.10 -32.47
N TYR A 225 3.53 -13.07 -33.30
CA TYR A 225 3.69 -13.17 -34.75
C TYR A 225 5.17 -12.89 -35.09
N ASP A 226 5.74 -13.68 -36.01
CA ASP A 226 7.14 -13.63 -36.46
C ASP A 226 7.15 -13.70 -38.00
N TYR A 227 7.59 -12.63 -38.68
CA TYR A 227 7.50 -12.41 -40.12
C TYR A 227 8.88 -12.51 -40.83
N ASP A 228 9.23 -13.65 -41.42
CA ASP A 228 10.35 -13.74 -42.38
C ASP A 228 9.87 -13.59 -43.84
N ILE A 229 10.52 -12.72 -44.62
CA ILE A 229 10.27 -12.47 -46.06
C ILE A 229 10.43 -13.71 -46.94
N LYS A 230 11.10 -14.76 -46.44
CA LYS A 230 11.28 -16.05 -47.11
C LYS A 230 10.09 -16.99 -46.89
N GLU A 231 9.25 -16.72 -45.90
CA GLU A 231 8.06 -17.49 -45.57
C GLU A 231 6.80 -16.90 -46.23
N LYS A 232 5.74 -17.72 -46.35
CA LYS A 232 4.49 -17.32 -47.02
C LYS A 232 3.56 -16.45 -46.18
N GLY A 233 3.94 -16.19 -44.93
CA GLY A 233 3.15 -15.51 -43.91
C GLY A 233 3.81 -15.75 -42.55
N PRO A 234 3.33 -15.08 -41.50
CA PRO A 234 3.97 -15.12 -40.18
C PRO A 234 3.88 -16.51 -39.53
N GLU A 235 4.90 -16.85 -38.76
CA GLU A 235 4.78 -17.86 -37.72
C GLU A 235 4.05 -17.27 -36.52
N LEU A 236 2.84 -17.76 -36.27
CA LEU A 236 2.12 -17.50 -35.03
C LEU A 236 2.58 -18.51 -33.98
N SER A 237 2.78 -18.12 -32.73
CA SER A 237 3.09 -19.07 -31.63
C SER A 237 2.52 -18.62 -30.29
N THR A 238 2.32 -19.55 -29.35
CA THR A 238 1.76 -19.25 -28.02
C THR A 238 2.34 -20.10 -26.89
N SER A 239 2.29 -19.59 -25.66
CA SER A 239 2.58 -20.33 -24.42
C SER A 239 1.39 -21.13 -23.87
N ALA A 240 0.17 -20.92 -24.39
CA ALA A 240 -1.07 -21.52 -23.87
C ALA A 240 -1.52 -22.76 -24.67
N PRO A 241 -2.20 -23.74 -24.04
CA PRO A 241 -2.66 -24.97 -24.69
C PRO A 241 -3.98 -24.75 -25.47
N LEU A 242 -3.98 -23.82 -26.41
CA LEU A 242 -5.16 -23.42 -27.20
C LEU A 242 -5.63 -24.54 -28.13
N LYS A 243 -6.92 -24.86 -28.14
CA LYS A 243 -7.45 -26.04 -28.85
C LYS A 243 -8.11 -25.73 -30.20
N SER A 244 -7.81 -24.59 -30.82
CA SER A 244 -8.30 -24.33 -32.17
C SER A 244 -7.77 -25.41 -33.12
N LYS A 245 -8.67 -26.07 -33.86
CA LYS A 245 -8.31 -27.18 -34.76
C LYS A 245 -8.28 -26.79 -36.23
N THR A 246 -8.83 -25.63 -36.61
CA THR A 246 -9.06 -25.28 -38.02
C THR A 246 -8.20 -24.12 -38.52
N HIS A 247 -7.68 -23.30 -37.60
CA HIS A 247 -6.85 -22.12 -37.88
C HIS A 247 -6.16 -21.68 -36.58
N ALA A 248 -5.17 -20.79 -36.67
CA ALA A 248 -4.68 -20.08 -35.49
C ALA A 248 -5.76 -19.13 -34.97
N ASP A 249 -6.07 -19.22 -33.67
CA ASP A 249 -7.02 -18.33 -32.98
C ASP A 249 -6.54 -18.12 -31.55
N PHE A 250 -6.07 -16.90 -31.25
CA PHE A 250 -5.59 -16.52 -29.93
C PHE A 250 -6.71 -16.05 -28.99
N HIS A 251 -7.95 -15.84 -29.47
CA HIS A 251 -9.07 -15.34 -28.65
C HIS A 251 -9.86 -16.44 -27.93
N LEU A 252 -9.40 -17.68 -27.97
CA LEU A 252 -9.97 -18.82 -27.25
C LEU A 252 -9.64 -18.77 -25.74
N PHE A 253 -10.18 -17.75 -25.04
CA PHE A 253 -9.91 -17.53 -23.62
C PHE A 253 -10.29 -18.73 -22.73
N GLU A 254 -11.19 -19.60 -23.19
CA GLU A 254 -11.54 -20.82 -22.46
C GLU A 254 -10.36 -21.79 -22.34
N ASP A 255 -9.37 -21.71 -23.23
CA ASP A 255 -8.17 -22.56 -23.27
C ASP A 255 -6.87 -21.90 -22.81
N TYR A 256 -6.94 -20.65 -22.34
CA TYR A 256 -5.81 -19.98 -21.69
C TYR A 256 -5.26 -20.79 -20.51
N ALA A 257 -3.95 -20.65 -20.28
CA ALA A 257 -3.27 -21.35 -19.19
C ALA A 257 -3.49 -20.64 -17.85
N PRO A 258 -3.60 -21.37 -16.73
CA PRO A 258 -3.74 -20.76 -15.41
C PRO A 258 -2.42 -20.13 -14.94
N MET A 259 -2.52 -19.00 -14.24
CA MET A 259 -1.42 -18.26 -13.64
C MET A 259 -1.79 -17.82 -12.22
N VAL A 260 -0.99 -18.20 -11.23
CA VAL A 260 -1.13 -17.80 -9.84
C VAL A 260 -0.27 -16.57 -9.53
N PHE A 261 -0.83 -15.61 -8.80
CA PHE A 261 -0.14 -14.40 -8.34
C PHE A 261 0.51 -14.65 -6.97
N GLU A 262 1.77 -15.10 -6.98
CA GLU A 262 2.56 -15.29 -5.75
C GLU A 262 2.88 -13.94 -5.13
N GLY A 263 2.36 -13.69 -3.93
CA GLY A 263 2.57 -12.45 -3.18
C GLY A 263 3.98 -12.28 -2.65
N PRO A 264 4.27 -11.18 -1.95
CA PRO A 264 5.55 -11.04 -1.25
C PRO A 264 5.68 -12.16 -0.22
N ILE A 265 6.65 -13.06 -0.40
CA ILE A 265 7.06 -13.99 0.67
C ILE A 265 7.42 -13.13 1.88
N ALA A 266 6.56 -13.15 2.91
CA ALA A 266 6.83 -12.48 4.16
C ALA A 266 8.09 -13.13 4.75
N PRO A 267 9.22 -12.42 4.89
CA PRO A 267 10.33 -12.98 5.63
C PRO A 267 9.84 -13.24 7.05
N ALA A 268 10.06 -14.46 7.56
CA ALA A 268 9.81 -14.79 8.96
C ALA A 268 10.72 -13.93 9.86
N SER A 269 10.28 -12.71 10.17
CA SER A 269 11.15 -11.68 10.72
C SER A 269 11.18 -11.75 12.25
N THR A 270 12.19 -12.44 12.79
CA THR A 270 12.57 -12.31 14.20
C THR A 270 13.33 -11.00 14.49
N LYS A 271 13.56 -10.14 13.48
CA LYS A 271 14.16 -8.81 13.61
C LYS A 271 13.44 -7.80 12.69
N GLY A 272 12.95 -6.71 13.26
CA GLY A 272 12.08 -5.74 12.59
C GLY A 272 12.78 -4.76 11.63
N ARG A 273 11.96 -4.07 10.82
CA ARG A 273 12.35 -3.19 9.70
C ARG A 273 13.25 -2.01 10.07
N VAL A 274 14.16 -1.64 9.15
CA VAL A 274 14.94 -0.38 9.17
C VAL A 274 14.47 0.51 7.99
N PRO A 275 14.09 1.79 8.20
CA PRO A 275 13.67 2.70 7.12
C PRO A 275 14.85 3.36 6.37
N PRO A 276 14.69 3.73 5.08
CA PRO A 276 15.71 4.48 4.31
C PRO A 276 15.82 5.97 4.70
N LYS A 277 16.91 6.61 4.25
CA LYS A 277 17.07 8.08 4.29
C LYS A 277 16.37 8.74 3.09
N ASN A 278 15.83 9.95 3.30
CA ASN A 278 15.40 10.92 2.27
C ASN A 278 14.07 10.66 1.51
N MET A 279 13.05 10.11 2.16
CA MET A 279 11.71 9.97 1.55
C MET A 279 10.91 11.29 1.61
N LYS A 280 10.32 11.71 0.47
CA LYS A 280 9.31 12.78 0.35
C LYS A 280 8.00 12.13 -0.12
N VAL A 281 6.87 12.46 0.52
CA VAL A 281 5.66 11.60 0.52
C VAL A 281 4.63 12.02 -0.54
N VAL A 282 4.02 11.02 -1.20
CA VAL A 282 2.68 11.08 -1.81
C VAL A 282 1.92 9.84 -1.32
N GLY A 283 0.63 9.98 -1.00
CA GLY A 283 -0.18 8.96 -0.33
C GLY A 283 -1.01 8.08 -1.26
N SER A 284 -1.40 6.90 -0.76
CA SER A 284 -2.33 5.97 -1.42
C SER A 284 -2.98 5.06 -0.34
N PRO A 285 -3.98 4.22 -0.67
CA PRO A 285 -3.73 3.01 -1.47
C PRO A 285 -4.06 3.19 -2.96
N GLU A 286 -3.29 2.66 -3.91
CA GLU A 286 -2.85 1.26 -4.02
C GLU A 286 -1.52 0.87 -3.33
N PRO A 287 -1.39 -0.38 -2.85
CA PRO A 287 -2.46 -1.24 -2.39
C PRO A 287 -2.94 -0.78 -1.04
N PRO A 288 -4.21 -1.10 -0.70
CA PRO A 288 -4.60 -1.16 0.69
C PRO A 288 -3.59 -2.04 1.41
N LEU A 289 -3.11 -1.55 2.56
CA LEU A 289 -2.27 -2.33 3.47
C LEU A 289 -2.93 -3.71 3.72
N PRO A 290 -2.16 -4.77 4.07
CA PRO A 290 -2.64 -6.16 4.10
C PRO A 290 -3.69 -6.49 5.18
N TYR A 291 -4.41 -5.49 5.67
CA TYR A 291 -5.40 -5.55 6.73
C TYR A 291 -6.80 -5.29 6.13
N LYS A 292 -7.67 -6.29 6.22
CA LYS A 292 -9.11 -6.08 6.03
C LYS A 292 -9.70 -5.57 7.34
N THR A 293 -10.58 -4.58 7.27
CA THR A 293 -11.38 -4.19 8.44
C THR A 293 -12.34 -5.33 8.76
N VAL A 294 -12.39 -5.70 10.04
CA VAL A 294 -13.36 -6.65 10.60
C VAL A 294 -14.12 -5.97 11.72
N ASN A 295 -15.37 -6.37 11.96
CA ASN A 295 -16.08 -5.90 13.13
C ASN A 295 -15.52 -6.63 14.36
N ALA A 296 -14.66 -5.95 15.12
CA ALA A 296 -14.01 -6.53 16.30
C ALA A 296 -14.96 -6.82 17.47
N PHE A 297 -16.14 -6.19 17.50
CA PHE A 297 -17.11 -6.28 18.60
C PHE A 297 -18.55 -6.39 18.04
N PRO A 298 -18.91 -7.47 17.32
CA PRO A 298 -20.14 -7.55 16.53
C PRO A 298 -21.44 -7.37 17.33
N LYS A 299 -21.44 -7.76 18.60
CA LYS A 299 -22.62 -7.64 19.49
C LYS A 299 -22.72 -6.26 20.16
N LEU A 300 -21.60 -5.56 20.33
CA LEU A 300 -21.54 -4.28 21.01
C LEU A 300 -22.22 -3.17 20.20
N LYS A 301 -22.97 -2.28 20.88
CA LYS A 301 -23.68 -1.15 20.25
C LYS A 301 -23.27 0.17 20.92
N LEU A 302 -22.29 0.84 20.32
CA LEU A 302 -21.85 2.19 20.69
C LEU A 302 -22.24 3.18 19.59
N LYS A 303 -22.54 4.43 19.94
CA LYS A 303 -23.07 5.44 19.02
C LYS A 303 -22.03 6.53 18.73
N ASN A 304 -21.87 6.89 17.45
CA ASN A 304 -21.14 8.06 16.96
C ASN A 304 -19.75 8.27 17.62
N LEU A 305 -18.95 7.21 17.73
CA LEU A 305 -17.67 7.27 18.45
C LEU A 305 -16.66 8.18 17.74
N THR A 306 -15.89 8.93 18.51
CA THR A 306 -14.71 9.66 18.03
C THR A 306 -13.40 8.92 18.38
N CYS A 307 -13.30 8.37 19.58
CA CYS A 307 -12.07 7.73 20.09
C CYS A 307 -12.35 6.42 20.87
N ILE A 308 -11.38 5.51 20.79
CA ILE A 308 -11.34 4.23 21.48
C ILE A 308 -9.87 3.90 21.80
N LEU A 309 -9.60 3.41 23.01
CA LEU A 309 -8.24 3.05 23.45
C LEU A 309 -8.27 1.94 24.52
N PRO A 310 -7.26 1.05 24.57
CA PRO A 310 -7.10 0.11 25.66
C PRO A 310 -6.62 0.82 26.93
N VAL A 311 -7.13 0.40 28.10
CA VAL A 311 -6.55 0.73 29.40
C VAL A 311 -5.25 -0.07 29.56
N PRO A 312 -4.09 0.58 29.80
CA PRO A 312 -2.79 -0.09 29.86
C PRO A 312 -2.77 -1.31 30.78
N ASP A 313 -2.17 -2.40 30.27
CA ASP A 313 -1.98 -3.67 30.98
C ASP A 313 -3.27 -4.33 31.49
N SER A 314 -4.36 -4.17 30.76
CA SER A 314 -5.64 -4.81 31.05
C SER A 314 -6.36 -5.26 29.77
N ASN A 315 -7.41 -6.07 29.94
CA ASN A 315 -8.34 -6.42 28.86
C ASN A 315 -9.52 -5.43 28.76
N ILE A 316 -9.39 -4.19 29.26
CA ILE A 316 -10.47 -3.19 29.23
C ILE A 316 -10.21 -2.18 28.11
N MET A 317 -11.25 -1.88 27.34
CA MET A 317 -11.31 -0.76 26.40
C MET A 317 -12.07 0.41 27.03
N LEU A 318 -11.61 1.63 26.80
CA LEU A 318 -12.43 2.85 26.93
C LEU A 318 -12.83 3.35 25.55
N ALA A 319 -14.03 3.91 25.44
CA ALA A 319 -14.53 4.52 24.22
C ALA A 319 -15.39 5.76 24.53
N SER A 320 -15.36 6.75 23.64
CA SER A 320 -16.37 7.82 23.62
C SER A 320 -17.67 7.30 23.01
N SER A 321 -18.82 7.70 23.54
CA SER A 321 -20.14 7.46 22.92
C SER A 321 -20.98 8.73 22.98
N MET A 322 -21.77 9.01 21.94
CA MET A 322 -22.67 10.17 21.90
C MET A 322 -23.91 9.87 21.05
N ASP A 323 -25.08 10.39 21.43
CA ASP A 323 -26.34 10.06 20.75
C ASP A 323 -26.45 10.57 19.30
N ARG A 324 -25.72 11.64 18.98
CA ARG A 324 -25.59 12.23 17.64
C ARG A 324 -24.21 12.90 17.53
N PRO A 325 -23.68 13.15 16.31
CA PRO A 325 -22.41 13.86 16.13
C PRO A 325 -22.39 15.21 16.87
N TYR A 326 -21.25 15.54 17.48
CA TYR A 326 -21.02 16.78 18.23
C TYR A 326 -21.97 17.04 19.41
N ALA A 327 -22.51 15.97 20.01
CA ALA A 327 -23.26 16.04 21.26
C ALA A 327 -22.34 15.86 22.49
N PRO A 328 -22.79 16.31 23.67
CA PRO A 328 -22.25 15.87 24.96
C PRO A 328 -22.01 14.36 24.94
N SER A 329 -20.81 13.94 25.35
CA SER A 329 -20.32 12.58 25.17
C SER A 329 -20.14 11.87 26.51
N SER A 330 -20.30 10.55 26.52
CA SER A 330 -19.90 9.71 27.65
C SER A 330 -18.60 8.97 27.36
N ILE A 331 -17.84 8.66 28.42
CA ILE A 331 -16.79 7.63 28.39
C ILE A 331 -17.42 6.34 28.88
N VAL A 332 -17.37 5.30 28.06
CA VAL A 332 -17.82 3.95 28.41
C VAL A 332 -16.63 3.00 28.49
N ARG A 333 -16.72 1.98 29.36
CA ARG A 333 -15.79 0.85 29.41
C ARG A 333 -16.44 -0.46 28.97
N PHE A 334 -15.66 -1.35 28.37
CA PHE A 334 -16.08 -2.71 28.05
C PHE A 334 -14.88 -3.67 27.97
N ASP A 335 -15.15 -4.97 28.02
CA ASP A 335 -14.12 -6.00 27.86
C ASP A 335 -13.65 -6.08 26.40
N SER A 336 -12.34 -6.16 26.18
CA SER A 336 -11.72 -6.41 24.88
C SER A 336 -11.85 -7.90 24.49
N ARG A 337 -13.09 -8.33 24.26
CA ARG A 337 -13.46 -9.69 23.82
C ARG A 337 -14.48 -9.60 22.69
N GLU A 338 -14.35 -10.45 21.68
CA GLU A 338 -15.23 -10.44 20.50
C GLU A 338 -16.73 -10.65 20.85
N ASP A 339 -17.00 -11.42 21.91
CA ASP A 339 -18.35 -11.75 22.37
C ASP A 339 -19.02 -10.66 23.22
N VAL A 340 -18.34 -9.53 23.48
CA VAL A 340 -18.84 -8.43 24.32
C VAL A 340 -20.08 -7.77 23.72
N ALA A 341 -21.14 -7.65 24.52
CA ALA A 341 -22.41 -7.05 24.12
C ALA A 341 -22.74 -5.75 24.88
N GLU A 342 -22.15 -5.56 26.07
CA GLU A 342 -22.45 -4.47 26.99
C GLU A 342 -21.25 -3.55 27.19
N ALA A 343 -21.52 -2.27 27.42
CA ALA A 343 -20.56 -1.28 27.90
C ALA A 343 -21.16 -0.48 29.04
N PHE A 344 -20.31 -0.04 29.97
CA PHE A 344 -20.71 0.65 31.19
C PHE A 344 -20.18 2.09 31.16
N THR A 345 -21.04 3.09 31.31
CA THR A 345 -20.63 4.49 31.48
C THR A 345 -19.72 4.63 32.71
N LEU A 346 -18.58 5.31 32.52
CA LEU A 346 -17.68 5.75 33.58
C LEU A 346 -17.76 7.25 33.87
N LEU A 347 -18.05 8.05 32.83
CA LEU A 347 -18.15 9.51 32.94
C LEU A 347 -19.18 10.00 31.93
N GLU A 348 -20.10 10.85 32.38
CA GLU A 348 -20.92 11.70 31.51
C GLU A 348 -20.23 13.07 31.40
N SER A 349 -20.00 13.56 30.18
CA SER A 349 -19.41 14.87 29.92
C SER A 349 -20.41 15.80 29.25
N LYS A 350 -20.45 17.06 29.69
CA LYS A 350 -21.17 18.15 29.03
C LYS A 350 -20.52 18.61 27.71
N ASP A 351 -19.25 18.26 27.51
CA ASP A 351 -18.46 18.59 26.32
C ASP A 351 -18.45 17.39 25.35
N THR A 352 -18.30 17.65 24.06
CA THR A 352 -18.01 16.61 23.07
C THR A 352 -16.57 16.14 23.27
N ILE A 353 -16.35 14.85 23.49
CA ILE A 353 -15.00 14.28 23.61
C ILE A 353 -14.50 13.96 22.19
N PHE A 354 -13.36 14.53 21.82
CA PHE A 354 -12.70 14.24 20.54
C PHE A 354 -11.55 13.25 20.70
N ASP A 355 -10.81 13.29 21.80
CA ASP A 355 -9.68 12.39 22.01
C ASP A 355 -9.47 12.00 23.48
N MET A 356 -8.77 10.89 23.70
CA MET A 356 -8.46 10.34 25.02
C MET A 356 -7.01 9.84 25.04
N LEU A 357 -6.27 10.17 26.10
CA LEU A 357 -4.86 9.83 26.21
C LEU A 357 -4.46 9.54 27.66
N PHE A 358 -3.93 8.34 27.93
CA PHE A 358 -3.30 8.02 29.21
C PHE A 358 -1.94 8.71 29.37
N HIS A 359 -1.61 9.10 30.60
CA HIS A 359 -0.26 9.52 30.95
C HIS A 359 0.75 8.37 30.70
N PRO A 360 2.00 8.63 30.28
CA PRO A 360 3.02 7.59 30.17
C PRO A 360 3.23 6.83 31.49
N ASP A 361 3.15 7.58 32.60
CA ASP A 361 3.26 7.06 33.97
C ASP A 361 1.90 6.69 34.61
N TYR A 362 0.86 6.44 33.80
CA TYR A 362 -0.52 6.11 34.22
C TYR A 362 -0.60 5.09 35.36
N LYS A 363 0.22 4.04 35.37
CA LYS A 363 0.24 3.02 36.44
C LYS A 363 0.46 3.63 37.83
N LYS A 364 1.23 4.71 37.93
CA LYS A 364 1.58 5.40 39.18
C LYS A 364 0.55 6.48 39.53
N ASN A 365 0.19 7.34 38.57
CA ASN A 365 -0.61 8.55 38.83
C ASN A 365 -2.11 8.42 38.51
N GLY A 366 -2.52 7.42 37.74
CA GLY A 366 -3.91 7.22 37.35
C GLY A 366 -4.45 8.27 36.37
N TYR A 367 -3.60 9.05 35.69
CA TYR A 367 -4.06 10.19 34.88
C TYR A 367 -4.50 9.80 33.47
N LEU A 368 -5.69 10.27 33.11
CA LEU A 368 -6.31 10.22 31.78
C LEU A 368 -6.62 11.65 31.32
N TYR A 369 -6.17 12.03 30.14
CA TYR A 369 -6.41 13.34 29.53
C TYR A 369 -7.47 13.20 28.45
N LEU A 370 -8.41 14.16 28.41
CA LEU A 370 -9.44 14.31 27.39
C LEU A 370 -9.16 15.56 26.58
N GLY A 371 -9.25 15.44 25.26
CA GLY A 371 -9.38 16.58 24.36
C GLY A 371 -10.86 16.74 24.01
N CYS A 372 -11.46 17.87 24.36
CA CYS A 372 -12.90 18.08 24.22
C CYS A 372 -13.26 19.50 23.80
N ASN A 373 -14.48 19.70 23.28
CA ASN A 373 -15.05 21.02 23.02
C ASN A 373 -16.50 21.07 23.52
N GLY A 374 -16.86 22.18 24.17
CA GLY A 374 -18.20 22.35 24.69
C GLY A 374 -18.48 23.75 25.22
N PRO A 375 -19.60 23.93 25.96
CA PRO A 375 -20.05 25.24 26.40
C PRO A 375 -19.03 25.98 27.28
N GLY A 376 -18.94 27.29 27.10
CA GLY A 376 -18.18 28.21 27.95
C GLY A 376 -18.96 29.51 28.21
N PRO A 377 -18.27 30.56 28.67
CA PRO A 377 -18.85 31.89 28.89
C PRO A 377 -19.58 32.44 27.65
N GLU A 378 -20.59 33.29 27.88
CA GLU A 378 -21.31 34.02 26.81
C GLU A 378 -21.94 33.11 25.73
N ALA A 379 -22.29 31.87 26.10
CA ALA A 379 -22.78 30.82 25.19
C ALA A 379 -21.82 30.42 24.04
N LYS A 380 -20.56 30.85 24.10
CA LYS A 380 -19.50 30.49 23.16
C LYS A 380 -18.98 29.06 23.42
N LYS A 381 -18.40 28.43 22.40
CA LYS A 381 -17.74 27.13 22.52
C LYS A 381 -16.25 27.28 22.83
N TYR A 382 -15.74 26.36 23.63
CA TYR A 382 -14.34 26.33 24.07
C TYR A 382 -13.77 24.93 23.92
N THR A 383 -12.60 24.85 23.31
CA THR A 383 -11.78 23.63 23.29
C THR A 383 -10.95 23.57 24.57
N ARG A 384 -10.84 22.37 25.16
CA ARG A 384 -10.19 22.13 26.44
C ARG A 384 -9.34 20.87 26.40
N VAL A 385 -8.26 20.91 27.16
CA VAL A 385 -7.50 19.72 27.60
C VAL A 385 -7.81 19.53 29.08
N VAL A 386 -8.47 18.42 29.44
CA VAL A 386 -8.92 18.15 30.81
C VAL A 386 -8.33 16.84 31.29
N ARG A 387 -7.66 16.86 32.44
CA ARG A 387 -7.13 15.67 33.11
C ARG A 387 -8.15 15.15 34.14
N TYR A 388 -8.37 13.85 34.15
CA TYR A 388 -9.10 13.11 35.18
C TYR A 388 -8.17 12.08 35.83
N THR A 389 -8.54 11.64 37.03
CA THR A 389 -7.96 10.46 37.68
C THR A 389 -8.92 9.28 37.50
N ILE A 390 -8.40 8.18 36.95
CA ILE A 390 -9.09 6.89 36.83
C ILE A 390 -8.37 5.84 37.69
N SER A 391 -9.14 5.04 38.43
CA SER A 391 -8.62 3.94 39.23
C SER A 391 -7.72 3.02 38.41
N ASN A 392 -6.53 2.70 38.93
CA ASN A 392 -5.61 1.72 38.34
C ASN A 392 -5.91 0.27 38.78
N LYS A 393 -7.06 0.05 39.45
CA LYS A 393 -7.55 -1.25 39.92
C LYS A 393 -9.02 -1.42 39.57
N SER A 394 -9.45 -2.68 39.43
CA SER A 394 -10.87 -3.00 39.28
C SER A 394 -11.67 -2.59 40.54
N PRO A 395 -12.86 -1.97 40.40
CA PRO A 395 -13.46 -1.49 39.17
C PRO A 395 -12.76 -0.21 38.67
N PHE A 396 -12.42 -0.16 37.38
CA PHE A 396 -11.79 1.00 36.74
C PHE A 396 -12.78 2.18 36.66
N THR A 397 -12.88 2.96 37.73
CA THR A 397 -13.80 4.11 37.85
C THR A 397 -13.07 5.44 37.64
N ILE A 398 -13.75 6.38 36.98
CA ILE A 398 -13.33 7.79 36.90
C ILE A 398 -14.05 8.53 38.03
N ASP A 399 -13.35 9.37 38.80
CA ASP A 399 -14.02 10.34 39.69
C ASP A 399 -14.34 11.61 38.89
N PRO A 400 -15.61 11.98 38.65
CA PRO A 400 -15.95 13.21 37.94
C PRO A 400 -15.43 14.47 38.62
N LYS A 401 -15.18 14.45 39.94
CA LYS A 401 -14.62 15.59 40.71
C LYS A 401 -13.11 15.73 40.56
N SER A 402 -12.42 14.74 40.00
CA SER A 402 -10.97 14.79 39.74
C SER A 402 -10.59 15.62 38.51
N ALA A 403 -11.57 16.21 37.82
CA ALA A 403 -11.40 17.03 36.63
C ALA A 403 -10.50 18.25 36.90
N VAL A 404 -9.42 18.37 36.12
CA VAL A 404 -8.52 19.52 36.12
C VAL A 404 -8.33 20.00 34.68
N THR A 405 -8.83 21.20 34.38
CA THR A 405 -8.56 21.87 33.10
C THR A 405 -7.09 22.23 33.05
N ILE A 406 -6.33 21.60 32.15
CA ILE A 406 -4.92 21.91 31.89
C ILE A 406 -4.84 23.22 31.10
N LYS A 407 -5.61 23.33 30.01
CA LYS A 407 -5.71 24.54 29.19
C LYS A 407 -7.09 24.60 28.52
N GLU A 408 -7.64 25.80 28.35
CA GLU A 408 -8.84 26.05 27.54
C GLU A 408 -8.69 27.28 26.65
N TRP A 409 -9.42 27.31 25.55
CA TRP A 409 -9.45 28.44 24.62
C TRP A 409 -10.74 28.47 23.79
N HIS A 410 -11.13 29.67 23.35
CA HIS A 410 -12.31 29.91 22.53
C HIS A 410 -12.14 29.29 21.13
N SER A 411 -13.08 28.45 20.71
CA SER A 411 -13.04 27.69 19.44
C SER A 411 -14.44 27.20 19.10
N ASP A 412 -14.98 27.61 17.95
CA ASP A 412 -16.34 27.32 17.49
C ASP A 412 -16.38 26.64 16.11
N GLY A 413 -15.54 25.61 15.97
CA GLY A 413 -15.29 24.87 14.74
C GLY A 413 -13.81 24.53 14.58
N HIS A 414 -13.48 23.63 13.66
CA HIS A 414 -12.11 23.12 13.42
C HIS A 414 -11.31 22.86 14.71
N ASN A 415 -11.97 22.27 15.71
CA ASN A 415 -11.57 22.44 17.11
C ASN A 415 -10.22 21.79 17.47
N GLY A 416 -9.71 20.88 16.66
CA GLY A 416 -8.52 20.08 16.96
C GLY A 416 -8.77 19.18 18.18
N ALA A 417 -8.06 19.46 19.28
CA ALA A 417 -8.08 18.72 20.54
C ALA A 417 -7.56 17.27 20.46
N ALA A 418 -6.80 16.90 19.42
CA ALA A 418 -6.08 15.64 19.42
C ALA A 418 -4.86 15.73 20.36
N LEU A 419 -4.56 14.65 21.08
CA LEU A 419 -3.54 14.63 22.14
C LEU A 419 -2.43 13.62 21.82
N ALA A 420 -1.19 13.94 22.17
CA ALA A 420 -0.09 12.98 22.18
C ALA A 420 0.95 13.32 23.25
N PHE A 421 1.52 12.31 23.92
CA PHE A 421 2.75 12.50 24.68
C PHE A 421 3.95 12.27 23.75
N GLY A 422 4.86 13.24 23.73
CA GLY A 422 6.13 13.10 23.01
C GLY A 422 7.13 12.24 23.75
N LYS A 423 8.22 11.86 23.07
CA LYS A 423 9.36 11.16 23.69
C LYS A 423 10.16 12.02 24.67
N ASP A 424 9.93 13.33 24.63
CA ASP A 424 10.45 14.34 25.55
C ASP A 424 9.63 14.45 26.85
N GLY A 425 8.55 13.65 27.01
CA GLY A 425 7.66 13.68 28.17
C GLY A 425 6.57 14.75 28.09
N MET A 426 6.58 15.61 27.08
CA MET A 426 5.66 16.75 26.99
C MET A 426 4.31 16.32 26.43
N LEU A 427 3.24 16.96 26.90
CA LEU A 427 1.90 16.83 26.35
C LEU A 427 1.76 17.77 25.15
N TYR A 428 1.45 17.21 23.98
CA TYR A 428 1.10 17.94 22.78
C TYR A 428 -0.42 17.92 22.60
N ALA A 429 -0.97 19.06 22.18
CA ALA A 429 -2.38 19.21 21.85
C ALA A 429 -2.55 19.96 20.53
N THR A 430 -3.44 19.52 19.65
CA THR A 430 -3.78 20.26 18.43
C THR A 430 -4.87 21.31 18.68
N SER A 431 -4.82 22.40 17.92
CA SER A 431 -5.92 23.36 17.78
C SER A 431 -6.01 23.80 16.33
N GLY A 432 -7.19 23.78 15.73
CA GLY A 432 -7.42 24.42 14.43
C GLY A 432 -7.81 25.89 14.57
N ASP A 433 -8.27 26.48 13.47
CA ASP A 433 -8.55 27.90 13.33
C ASP A 433 -9.76 28.41 14.15
N GLY A 434 -10.51 27.52 14.78
CA GLY A 434 -11.63 27.87 15.66
C GLY A 434 -12.92 28.26 14.93
N THR A 435 -13.00 28.06 13.61
CA THR A 435 -14.16 28.39 12.76
C THR A 435 -14.74 27.13 12.11
N SER A 436 -15.98 27.18 11.61
CA SER A 436 -16.70 25.96 11.16
C SER A 436 -16.62 25.67 9.65
N ASP A 437 -16.14 26.60 8.82
CA ASP A 437 -16.11 26.45 7.36
C ASP A 437 -14.84 27.08 6.76
N SER A 438 -14.75 28.41 6.75
CA SER A 438 -13.55 29.18 6.36
C SER A 438 -12.99 29.94 7.56
N ASP A 439 -11.67 30.18 7.60
CA ASP A 439 -10.97 30.93 8.67
C ASP A 439 -11.31 32.44 8.64
N THR A 440 -12.57 32.74 8.94
CA THR A 440 -13.12 34.09 9.13
C THR A 440 -12.49 34.84 10.30
N TRP A 441 -11.65 34.16 11.09
CA TRP A 441 -10.90 34.73 12.21
C TRP A 441 -9.43 35.01 11.87
N VAL A 442 -8.97 34.63 10.65
CA VAL A 442 -7.61 34.78 10.13
C VAL A 442 -6.55 34.36 11.16
N SER A 443 -6.80 33.22 11.81
CA SER A 443 -6.16 32.84 13.06
C SER A 443 -4.95 31.91 12.89
N GLY A 444 -4.83 31.22 11.75
CA GLY A 444 -3.76 30.24 11.55
C GLY A 444 -2.35 30.84 11.65
N GLN A 445 -2.16 32.05 11.10
CA GLN A 445 -0.91 32.83 11.18
C GLN A 445 -0.83 33.74 12.43
N ASP A 446 -1.93 33.98 13.14
CA ASP A 446 -1.96 34.82 14.35
C ASP A 446 -1.26 34.11 15.51
N MET A 447 -0.11 34.65 15.94
CA MET A 447 0.67 34.08 17.04
C MET A 447 0.12 34.44 18.42
N THR A 448 -0.77 35.43 18.54
CA THR A 448 -1.35 35.88 19.81
C THR A 448 -2.51 35.00 20.30
N ARG A 449 -3.01 34.10 19.44
CA ARG A 449 -4.12 33.17 19.73
C ARG A 449 -3.68 31.70 19.65
N PRO A 450 -4.22 30.82 20.51
CA PRO A 450 -3.88 29.39 20.54
C PRO A 450 -4.63 28.60 19.45
N LEU A 451 -4.81 29.17 18.25
CA LEU A 451 -5.61 28.63 17.15
C LEU A 451 -4.73 28.35 15.91
N GLY A 452 -5.02 27.27 15.19
CA GLY A 452 -4.22 26.80 14.06
C GLY A 452 -2.80 26.36 14.46
N LYS A 453 -2.66 25.80 15.67
CA LYS A 453 -1.37 25.47 16.31
C LYS A 453 -1.27 23.98 16.67
N VAL A 454 -0.03 23.49 16.80
CA VAL A 454 0.29 22.44 17.77
C VAL A 454 0.85 23.11 19.01
N LEU A 455 0.25 22.82 20.16
CA LEU A 455 0.68 23.29 21.47
C LEU A 455 1.52 22.22 22.16
N ARG A 456 2.49 22.61 22.99
CA ARG A 456 3.37 21.73 23.77
C ARG A 456 3.51 22.26 25.21
N LEU A 457 3.23 21.37 26.16
CA LEU A 457 2.99 21.66 27.58
C LEU A 457 3.81 20.69 28.45
N ASP A 458 4.41 21.16 29.54
CA ASP A 458 4.91 20.28 30.61
C ASP A 458 3.84 20.15 31.69
N VAL A 459 3.22 18.96 31.79
CA VAL A 459 2.15 18.66 32.75
C VAL A 459 2.62 17.92 34.01
N ASP A 460 3.91 17.54 34.05
CA ASP A 460 4.53 16.90 35.22
C ASP A 460 5.23 17.95 36.11
N HIS A 461 5.70 19.07 35.54
CA HIS A 461 6.37 20.16 36.25
C HIS A 461 5.62 21.49 36.07
N PRO A 462 4.42 21.66 36.67
CA PRO A 462 3.65 22.90 36.55
C PRO A 462 4.36 24.11 37.19
N ASP A 463 4.17 25.30 36.61
CA ASP A 463 4.56 26.54 37.28
C ASP A 463 3.72 26.74 38.55
N GLU A 464 4.21 27.54 39.50
CA GLU A 464 3.46 27.91 40.70
C GLU A 464 2.07 28.49 40.33
N GLY A 465 1.02 27.92 40.92
CA GLY A 465 -0.37 28.30 40.67
C GLY A 465 -0.98 27.84 39.33
N LYS A 466 -0.22 27.14 38.46
CA LYS A 466 -0.72 26.62 37.18
C LYS A 466 -0.91 25.11 37.18
N GLN A 467 -1.50 24.59 36.09
CA GLN A 467 -1.69 23.15 35.85
C GLN A 467 -0.67 22.57 34.84
N TYR A 468 0.21 23.41 34.31
CA TYR A 468 1.34 23.06 33.45
C TYR A 468 2.40 24.17 33.52
N SER A 469 3.62 23.91 33.04
CA SER A 469 4.59 24.95 32.68
C SER A 469 4.86 24.93 31.18
N VAL A 470 5.39 26.02 30.66
CA VAL A 470 5.82 26.08 29.27
C VAL A 470 7.26 25.60 29.18
N PRO A 471 7.58 24.56 28.37
CA PRO A 471 8.95 24.12 28.18
C PRO A 471 9.84 25.26 27.69
N LYS A 472 10.97 25.47 28.37
CA LYS A 472 11.91 26.58 28.12
C LYS A 472 12.52 26.58 26.72
N ASP A 473 12.42 25.48 25.99
CA ASP A 473 12.89 25.36 24.62
C ASP A 473 11.78 25.57 23.56
N ASN A 474 10.54 25.92 23.93
CA ASN A 474 9.50 26.20 22.94
C ASN A 474 9.94 27.33 21.97
N PRO A 475 9.69 27.18 20.65
CA PRO A 475 10.37 27.97 19.62
C PRO A 475 10.06 29.47 19.66
N PHE A 476 8.87 29.88 20.10
CA PHE A 476 8.37 31.24 19.94
C PHE A 476 8.44 32.11 21.21
N LEU A 477 9.11 31.67 22.27
CA LEU A 477 9.23 32.41 23.55
C LEU A 477 9.92 33.78 23.43
N HIS A 478 10.62 34.03 22.33
CA HIS A 478 11.28 35.30 22.02
C HIS A 478 10.38 36.28 21.24
N ILE A 479 9.23 35.83 20.74
CA ILE A 479 8.27 36.68 20.03
C ILE A 479 7.33 37.30 21.07
N LYS A 480 7.29 38.63 21.09
CA LYS A 480 6.42 39.38 21.99
C LYS A 480 4.95 39.00 21.74
N ASP A 481 4.21 38.80 22.83
CA ASP A 481 2.77 38.50 22.85
C ASP A 481 2.37 37.17 22.15
N ALA A 482 3.34 36.35 21.71
CA ALA A 482 3.06 35.03 21.16
C ALA A 482 2.60 34.04 22.24
N VAL A 483 1.66 33.16 21.89
CA VAL A 483 1.20 32.07 22.75
C VAL A 483 2.38 31.14 23.05
N PRO A 484 2.86 31.09 24.31
CA PRO A 484 4.16 30.50 24.63
C PRO A 484 4.16 28.97 24.52
N GLU A 485 2.98 28.33 24.58
CA GLU A 485 2.83 26.90 24.33
C GLU A 485 3.01 26.51 22.85
N THR A 486 3.09 27.46 21.92
CA THR A 486 3.14 27.17 20.49
C THR A 486 4.41 26.40 20.12
N TRP A 487 4.22 25.19 19.60
CA TRP A 487 5.28 24.35 19.04
C TRP A 487 5.40 24.49 17.52
N ALA A 488 4.26 24.57 16.83
CA ALA A 488 4.16 24.80 15.39
C ALA A 488 2.84 25.50 15.08
N TYR A 489 2.73 26.15 13.92
CA TYR A 489 1.57 26.97 13.56
C TYR A 489 1.18 26.86 12.09
N GLY A 490 0.10 27.53 11.69
CA GLY A 490 -0.39 27.52 10.32
C GLY A 490 -1.22 26.30 9.93
N LEU A 491 -1.96 25.70 10.87
CA LEU A 491 -2.86 24.57 10.63
C LEU A 491 -4.33 25.02 10.52
N ARG A 492 -5.14 24.28 9.74
CA ARG A 492 -6.58 24.55 9.56
C ARG A 492 -7.42 23.79 10.55
N ASN A 493 -7.49 22.46 10.37
CA ASN A 493 -8.31 21.56 11.16
C ASN A 493 -7.51 20.28 11.47
N PRO A 494 -6.54 20.36 12.41
CA PRO A 494 -5.66 19.26 12.80
C PRO A 494 -6.39 18.25 13.70
N TRP A 495 -7.23 17.42 13.07
CA TRP A 495 -8.22 16.54 13.72
C TRP A 495 -7.65 15.36 14.52
N ARG A 496 -6.50 14.81 14.10
CA ARG A 496 -5.86 13.66 14.75
C ARG A 496 -4.35 13.81 14.81
N MET A 497 -3.75 13.38 15.91
CA MET A 497 -2.31 13.44 16.15
C MET A 497 -1.80 12.11 16.72
N HIS A 498 -0.56 11.76 16.40
CA HIS A 498 0.13 10.63 17.03
C HIS A 498 1.64 10.90 17.16
N CYS A 499 2.26 10.47 18.25
CA CYS A 499 3.71 10.38 18.37
C CYS A 499 4.17 8.95 18.06
N ASP A 500 4.97 8.77 17.00
CA ASP A 500 5.54 7.46 16.67
C ASP A 500 6.49 7.00 17.78
N LYS A 501 6.12 5.92 18.47
CA LYS A 501 6.91 5.32 19.56
C LYS A 501 8.31 4.86 19.14
N LYS A 502 8.60 4.66 17.85
CA LYS A 502 9.94 4.33 17.35
C LYS A 502 10.79 5.58 17.12
N THR A 503 10.33 6.54 16.33
CA THR A 503 11.14 7.73 15.95
C THR A 503 10.99 8.92 16.91
N GLY A 504 9.85 9.05 17.59
CA GLY A 504 9.45 10.26 18.31
C GLY A 504 8.80 11.32 17.41
N HIS A 505 8.60 11.03 16.12
CA HIS A 505 7.98 11.95 15.18
C HIS A 505 6.50 12.18 15.52
N LEU A 506 6.09 13.44 15.52
CA LEU A 506 4.69 13.84 15.63
C LEU A 506 4.07 13.92 14.24
N TRP A 507 3.00 13.17 14.03
CA TRP A 507 2.22 13.17 12.80
C TRP A 507 0.83 13.71 13.08
N VAL A 508 0.35 14.64 12.25
CA VAL A 508 -0.97 15.26 12.37
C VAL A 508 -1.72 15.11 11.05
N GLY A 509 -2.93 14.55 11.12
CA GLY A 509 -3.91 14.65 10.04
C GLY A 509 -4.62 16.00 10.12
N ASN A 510 -4.62 16.75 9.02
CA ASN A 510 -5.24 18.07 8.89
C ASN A 510 -6.24 18.06 7.73
N ASN A 511 -7.48 18.49 7.98
CA ASN A 511 -8.48 18.59 6.93
C ASN A 511 -8.36 19.96 6.24
N GLY A 512 -8.08 19.96 4.93
CA GLY A 512 -8.04 21.17 4.11
C GLY A 512 -9.43 21.75 3.82
N GLN A 513 -9.46 22.87 3.10
CA GLN A 513 -10.70 23.59 2.76
C GLN A 513 -11.53 22.84 1.71
N ASP A 514 -10.98 22.67 0.49
CA ASP A 514 -11.78 22.23 -0.67
C ASP A 514 -11.27 20.95 -1.37
N LEU A 515 -9.94 20.80 -1.52
CA LEU A 515 -9.35 19.86 -2.51
C LEU A 515 -8.59 18.67 -1.92
N TRP A 516 -7.98 18.82 -0.74
CA TRP A 516 -7.07 17.83 -0.18
C TRP A 516 -7.09 17.84 1.35
N GLU A 517 -7.09 16.67 1.95
CA GLU A 517 -6.61 16.44 3.32
C GLU A 517 -5.09 16.25 3.32
N GLN A 518 -4.42 16.70 4.39
CA GLN A 518 -2.97 16.60 4.55
C GLN A 518 -2.61 15.72 5.74
N VAL A 519 -1.45 15.07 5.65
CA VAL A 519 -0.75 14.49 6.81
C VAL A 519 0.58 15.20 6.95
N TYR A 520 0.74 15.98 8.03
CA TYR A 520 1.95 16.73 8.31
C TYR A 520 2.86 15.99 9.29
N PHE A 521 4.15 15.97 8.99
CA PHE A 521 5.19 15.71 9.98
C PHE A 521 5.49 17.01 10.72
N ILE A 522 5.08 17.07 12.00
CA ILE A 522 5.19 18.26 12.84
C ILE A 522 6.61 18.42 13.37
N ARG A 523 7.21 19.59 13.12
CA ARG A 523 8.51 19.97 13.69
C ARG A 523 8.43 21.26 14.49
N LYS A 524 9.47 21.47 15.30
CA LYS A 524 9.69 22.65 16.12
C LYS A 524 9.78 23.92 15.27
N GLY A 525 8.80 24.80 15.40
CA GLY A 525 8.78 26.12 14.76
C GLY A 525 8.29 26.13 13.30
N ASP A 526 7.94 24.98 12.72
CA ASP A 526 7.43 24.90 11.34
C ASP A 526 6.10 25.67 11.22
N ASN A 527 5.91 26.33 10.07
CA ASN A 527 4.67 26.97 9.63
C ASN A 527 4.04 26.12 8.52
N TYR A 528 2.78 25.73 8.68
CA TYR A 528 2.03 24.91 7.72
C TYR A 528 1.15 25.73 6.75
N GLY A 529 1.20 27.07 6.85
CA GLY A 529 0.73 28.01 5.82
C GLY A 529 -0.72 28.47 5.90
N TRP A 530 -1.56 27.90 6.77
CA TRP A 530 -2.94 28.35 6.95
C TRP A 530 -3.04 29.58 7.87
N SER A 531 -3.96 30.53 7.71
CA SER A 531 -4.64 30.94 6.47
C SER A 531 -3.85 32.11 5.88
N VAL A 532 -3.68 32.14 4.56
CA VAL A 532 -3.05 33.23 3.80
C VAL A 532 -3.88 33.58 2.57
#